data_AF-A0A0D0C4C7-F1
#
_entry.id   AF-A0A0D0C4C7-F1
#
_cell.length_a   1.000
_cell.length_b   1.000
_cell.length_c   1.000
_cell.angle_alpha   90.00
_cell.angle_beta   90.00
_cell.angle_gamma   90.00
#
_symmetry.space_group_name_H-M   'P 1'
#
loop_
_entity.id
_entity.type
_entity.pdbx_description
1 polymer ?
#
loop_
_entity_poly.entity_id
_entity_poly.type
_entity_poly.pdbx_seq_one_letter_code
_entity_poly.pdbx_strand_id
1 'polypeptide(L)'
;MLGLAQGAFNLAVPYTYTRNQFSQPIGTFQGMAFDFARAATRIETAKLLTYNTTRRKEAGSSFVKEAAMAKWWASQVAREVSGSAIE
;
A
#
# COMPACT_ATOMS: atom_id res chain seq x y z
N MET A 1 4.20 -0.89 9.50
CA MET A 1 3.01 -0.32 8.82
C MET A 1 2.99 -0.66 7.34
N LEU A 2 4.12 -0.57 6.61
CA LEU A 2 4.22 -1.08 5.24
C LEU A 2 3.71 -2.53 5.08
N GLY A 3 4.15 -3.45 5.94
CA GLY A 3 3.69 -4.84 5.89
C GLY A 3 2.19 -5.03 6.13
N LEU A 4 1.56 -4.16 6.92
CA LEU A 4 0.11 -4.18 7.12
C LEU A 4 -0.62 -3.77 5.85
N ALA A 5 -0.18 -2.68 5.21
CA ALA A 5 -0.74 -2.24 3.92
C ALA A 5 -0.61 -3.33 2.85
N GLN A 6 0.59 -3.91 2.72
CA GLN A 6 0.85 -4.99 1.76
C GLN A 6 0.01 -6.23 2.06
N GLY A 7 -0.10 -6.62 3.32
CA GLY A 7 -0.91 -7.77 3.73
C GLY A 7 -2.39 -7.58 3.42
N ALA A 8 -2.94 -6.41 3.78
CA ALA A 8 -4.33 -6.06 3.46
C ALA A 8 -4.60 -6.11 1.96
N PHE A 9 -3.73 -5.49 1.15
CA PHE A 9 -3.83 -5.50 -0.31
C PHE A 9 -3.76 -6.92 -0.90
N ASN A 10 -2.81 -7.73 -0.43
CA ASN A 10 -2.62 -9.10 -0.91
C ASN A 10 -3.79 -10.04 -0.58
N LEU A 11 -4.55 -9.74 0.47
CA LEU A 11 -5.75 -10.50 0.82
C LEU A 11 -6.98 -9.96 0.06
N ALA A 12 -7.14 -8.65 -0.02
CA ALA A 12 -8.32 -8.02 -0.60
C ALA A 12 -8.40 -8.20 -2.12
N VAL A 13 -7.30 -7.99 -2.86
CA VAL A 13 -7.34 -8.03 -4.34
C VAL A 13 -7.74 -9.42 -4.85
N PRO A 14 -7.14 -10.55 -4.41
CA PRO A 14 -7.59 -11.87 -4.86
C PRO A 14 -9.05 -12.15 -4.51
N TYR A 15 -9.51 -11.70 -3.34
CA TYR A 15 -10.90 -11.87 -2.94
C TYR A 15 -11.87 -11.22 -3.95
N THR A 16 -11.53 -10.04 -4.47
CA THR A 16 -12.37 -9.34 -5.47
C THR A 16 -12.56 -10.14 -6.76
N TYR A 17 -11.64 -11.02 -7.13
CA TYR A 17 -11.77 -11.91 -8.30
C TYR A 17 -12.53 -13.21 -8.01
N THR A 18 -12.72 -13.55 -6.73
CA THR A 18 -13.54 -14.71 -6.31
C THR A 18 -14.99 -14.32 -6.00
N ARG A 19 -15.22 -13.05 -5.63
CA ARG A 19 -16.54 -12.51 -5.29
C ARG A 19 -17.28 -12.08 -6.56
N ASN A 20 -18.43 -12.69 -6.84
CA ASN A 20 -19.28 -12.33 -7.98
C ASN A 20 -20.44 -11.43 -7.56
N GLN A 21 -20.69 -10.37 -8.34
CA GLN A 21 -21.88 -9.52 -8.24
C GLN A 21 -22.18 -8.90 -9.61
N PHE A 22 -23.46 -8.66 -9.91
CA PHE A 22 -23.90 -8.20 -11.23
C PHE A 22 -23.36 -9.09 -12.37
N SER A 23 -23.41 -10.41 -12.15
CA SER A 23 -23.01 -11.45 -13.12
C SER A 23 -21.54 -11.50 -13.54
N GLN A 24 -20.64 -10.84 -12.80
CA GLN A 24 -19.19 -10.95 -13.01
C GLN A 24 -18.40 -10.81 -11.71
N PRO A 25 -17.11 -11.18 -11.68
CA PRO A 25 -16.25 -10.91 -10.53
C PRO A 25 -16.16 -9.42 -10.25
N ILE A 26 -16.23 -8.99 -8.99
CA ILE A 26 -16.20 -7.56 -8.67
C ILE A 26 -14.86 -6.91 -9.05
N GLY A 27 -13.77 -7.66 -9.07
CA GLY A 27 -12.45 -7.18 -9.50
C GLY A 27 -12.37 -6.75 -10.98
N THR A 28 -13.37 -7.04 -11.82
CA THR A 28 -13.39 -6.64 -13.24
C THR A 28 -14.02 -5.27 -13.48
N PHE A 29 -14.67 -4.67 -12.49
CA PHE A 29 -15.20 -3.31 -12.62
C PHE A 29 -14.07 -2.28 -12.72
N GLN A 30 -14.20 -1.33 -13.65
CA GLN A 30 -13.18 -0.29 -13.88
C GLN A 30 -12.85 0.52 -12.61
N GLY A 31 -13.85 0.80 -11.76
CA GLY A 31 -13.64 1.49 -10.49
C GLY A 31 -12.64 0.78 -9.58
N MET A 32 -12.75 -0.55 -9.48
CA MET A 32 -11.83 -1.37 -8.69
C MET A 32 -10.39 -1.27 -9.21
N ALA A 33 -10.20 -1.25 -10.54
CA ALA A 33 -8.87 -1.14 -11.12
C ALA A 33 -8.16 0.17 -10.72
N PHE A 34 -8.90 1.29 -10.61
CA PHE A 34 -8.34 2.55 -10.14
C PHE A 34 -7.91 2.50 -8.68
N ASP A 35 -8.72 1.86 -7.82
CA ASP A 35 -8.38 1.72 -6.40
C ASP A 35 -7.20 0.77 -6.20
N PHE A 36 -7.12 -0.32 -6.97
CA PHE A 36 -5.98 -1.23 -6.95
C PHE A 36 -4.69 -0.52 -7.37
N ALA A 37 -4.73 0.21 -8.49
CA ALA A 37 -3.57 0.95 -8.98
C ALA A 37 -3.09 1.99 -7.96
N ARG A 38 -4.02 2.72 -7.33
CA ARG A 38 -3.71 3.72 -6.32
C ARG A 38 -3.09 3.10 -5.07
N ALA A 39 -3.68 2.03 -4.55
CA ALA A 39 -3.17 1.32 -3.37
C ALA A 39 -1.78 0.73 -3.63
N ALA A 40 -1.60 0.04 -4.76
CA ALA A 40 -0.31 -0.53 -5.16
C ALA A 40 0.78 0.55 -5.28
N THR A 41 0.48 1.67 -5.94
CA THR A 41 1.41 2.80 -6.08
C THR A 41 1.81 3.38 -4.73
N ARG A 42 0.85 3.55 -3.82
CA ARG A 42 1.11 4.06 -2.47
C ARG A 42 1.97 3.11 -1.64
N ILE A 43 1.71 1.81 -1.72
CA ILE A 43 2.54 0.79 -1.06
C ILE A 43 3.98 0.84 -1.58
N GLU A 44 4.16 0.89 -2.90
CA GLU A 44 5.48 0.92 -3.52
C GLU A 44 6.26 2.19 -3.15
N THR A 45 5.62 3.36 -3.19
CA THR A 45 6.26 4.61 -2.75
C THR A 45 6.66 4.58 -1.28
N ALA A 46 5.82 4.01 -0.40
CA ALA A 46 6.16 3.83 1.01
C ALA A 46 7.34 2.86 1.22
N LYS A 47 7.42 1.81 0.40
CA LYS A 47 8.54 0.86 0.39
C LYS A 47 9.84 1.53 -0.04
N LEU A 48 9.82 2.25 -1.16
CA LEU A 48 10.99 2.96 -1.68
C LEU A 48 11.50 4.01 -0.69
N LEU A 49 10.59 4.78 -0.08
CA LEU A 49 10.97 5.78 0.93
C LEU A 49 11.60 5.13 2.15
N THR A 50 11.02 4.02 2.65
CA THR A 50 11.55 3.28 3.79
C THR A 50 12.94 2.73 3.50
N TYR A 51 13.14 2.06 2.36
CA TYR A 51 14.42 1.47 2.01
C TYR A 51 15.49 2.50 1.67
N ASN A 52 15.13 3.62 1.05
CA ASN A 52 16.08 4.70 0.82
C ASN A 52 16.55 5.32 2.15
N THR A 53 15.67 5.48 3.14
CA THR A 53 16.06 5.92 4.49
C THR A 53 17.03 4.93 5.13
N THR A 54 16.75 3.62 5.05
CA THR A 54 17.65 2.58 5.57
C THR A 54 19.02 2.63 4.90
N ARG A 55 19.05 2.73 3.56
CA ARG A 55 20.30 2.87 2.80
C ARG A 55 21.12 4.07 3.24
N ARG A 56 20.49 5.22 3.49
CA ARG A 56 21.17 6.43 4.00
C ARG A 56 21.76 6.20 5.39
N LYS A 57 21.00 5.53 6.28
CA LYS A 57 21.47 5.15 7.62
C LYS A 57 22.70 4.23 7.53
N GLU A 58 22.65 3.21 6.68
CA GLU A 58 23.76 2.27 6.49
C GLU A 58 25.01 2.95 5.92
N ALA A 59 24.83 3.94 5.05
CA ALA A 59 25.92 4.76 4.51
C ALA A 59 26.47 5.82 5.51
N GLY A 60 26.03 5.81 6.77
CA GLY A 60 26.46 6.80 7.79
C GLY A 60 26.00 8.24 7.51
N SER A 61 25.06 8.43 6.58
CA SER A 61 24.54 9.75 6.22
C SER A 61 23.43 10.19 7.18
N SER A 62 23.20 11.51 7.27
CA SER A 62 22.03 12.03 7.98
C SER A 62 20.73 11.50 7.34
N PHE A 63 19.88 10.90 8.18
CA PHE A 63 18.67 10.19 7.76
C PHE A 63 17.42 10.52 8.61
N VAL A 64 17.55 11.36 9.65
CA VAL A 64 16.48 11.62 10.63
C VAL A 64 15.23 12.20 9.96
N LYS A 65 15.43 13.12 9.01
CA LYS A 65 14.34 13.74 8.24
C LYS A 65 13.62 12.70 7.38
N GLU A 66 14.37 11.89 6.64
CA GLU A 66 13.84 10.85 5.77
C GLU A 66 13.14 9.73 6.58
N ALA A 67 13.62 9.44 7.79
CA ALA A 67 12.97 8.51 8.72
C ALA A 67 11.62 9.03 9.22
N ALA A 68 11.53 10.33 9.57
CA ALA A 68 10.26 10.94 9.94
C ALA A 68 9.26 10.89 8.79
N MET A 69 9.69 11.22 7.57
CA MET A 69 8.88 11.11 6.34
C MET A 69 8.42 9.68 6.10
N ALA A 70 9.33 8.70 6.17
CA ALA A 70 9.02 7.29 5.98
C ALA A 70 7.98 6.80 6.99
N LYS A 71 8.16 7.13 8.27
CA LYS A 71 7.22 6.72 9.33
C LYS A 71 5.84 7.32 9.12
N TRP A 72 5.75 8.61 8.83
CA TRP A 72 4.47 9.28 8.58
C TRP A 72 3.77 8.69 7.35
N TRP A 73 4.47 8.63 6.22
CA TRP A 73 3.89 8.18 4.96
C TRP A 73 3.42 6.73 5.04
N ALA A 74 4.26 5.82 5.57
CA ALA A 74 3.87 4.42 5.74
C ALA A 74 2.67 4.24 6.67
N SER A 75 2.41 5.18 7.59
CA SER A 75 1.23 5.16 8.46
C SER A 75 -0.04 5.56 7.72
N GLN A 76 0.02 6.60 6.88
CA GLN A 76 -1.10 7.04 6.06
C GLN A 76 -1.50 5.95 5.05
N VAL A 77 -0.50 5.40 4.34
CA VAL A 77 -0.73 4.32 3.38
C VAL A 77 -1.36 3.09 4.04
N ALA A 78 -0.89 2.71 5.23
CA ALA A 78 -1.47 1.60 5.96
C ALA A 78 -2.95 1.82 6.27
N ARG A 79 -3.31 2.99 6.80
CA ARG A 79 -4.70 3.33 7.13
C ARG A 79 -5.59 3.32 5.88
N GLU A 80 -5.15 3.97 4.81
CA GLU A 80 -5.93 4.06 3.57
C GLU A 80 -6.15 2.69 2.95
N VAL A 81 -5.08 1.91 2.75
CA VAL A 81 -5.18 0.59 2.10
C VAL A 81 -5.98 -0.39 2.95
N SER A 82 -5.79 -0.39 4.28
CA SER A 82 -6.60 -1.28 5.14
C SER A 82 -8.05 -0.84 5.23
N GLY A 83 -8.34 0.47 5.16
CA GLY A 83 -9.71 0.98 5.13
C GLY A 83 -10.44 0.53 3.87
N SER A 84 -9.85 0.78 2.70
CA SER A 84 -10.42 0.36 1.41
C SER A 84 -10.47 -1.16 1.23
N ALA A 85 -9.72 -1.94 2.02
CA ALA A 85 -9.81 -3.39 2.01
C ALA A 85 -11.03 -3.93 2.78
N ILE A 86 -11.65 -3.11 3.64
CA ILE A 86 -12.80 -3.46 4.47
C ILE A 86 -14.10 -2.92 3.87
N GLU A 87 -14.06 -1.73 3.26
CA GLU A 87 -15.17 -1.10 2.54
C GLU A 87 -15.61 -1.92 1.31
#